data_AF-A0A974SQ73-F1
#
_entry.id   AF-A0A974SQ73-F1
#
_cell.length_a   1.000
_cell.length_b   1.000
_cell.length_c   1.000
_cell.angle_alpha   90.00
_cell.angle_beta   90.00
_cell.angle_gamma   90.00
#
_symmetry.space_group_name_H-M   'P 1'
#
loop_
_entity.id
_entity.type
_entity.pdbx_description
1 polymer ?
#
loop_
_entity_poly.entity_id
_entity_poly.type
_entity_poly.pdbx_seq_one_letter_code
_entity_poly.pdbx_strand_id
1 'polypeptide(L)'
;MDDTKLGLWSQDNLAATVRSYNGSQYYQHLSEEIRFVHSVAKIISIRSAKDKEGLCSAPSLYVLGPAPDVEAVTLKREPTFSLGNVNVAGKIWFGSQAMNSSRGVAIPTRADTDAIFSFVSETLVSGGRPAIYFDGSQNAAALRYYPKGIDAADDCEDILFGGAHIDAQTLKCVMDRIHERSLITPTASLLSSGLWADGPKHYPVERAENAIQSIVEIGLAHALGNIRVKREGTGTFGRYDLSLVEQDPLDASKTTNHAVIELKIVKAFTKSGTKVSETANKTAMLKGVKQAFAYREEHKSRISALCCYDMRPTPSLQKISEDGCKRANDFGVKFWAWPLFSTTEAARNWLAENYLNQAPQQTGGA
;
A
#
# COMPACT_ATOMS: atom_id res chain seq x y z
N MET A 1 -36.39 33.03 7.05
CA MET A 1 -35.40 32.45 6.12
C MET A 1 -34.64 31.46 6.95
N ASP A 2 -34.98 30.20 6.75
CA ASP A 2 -34.66 29.09 7.64
C ASP A 2 -33.24 28.60 7.37
N ASP A 3 -32.43 28.57 8.42
CA ASP A 3 -31.13 27.90 8.47
C ASP A 3 -31.37 26.39 8.31
N THR A 4 -31.27 25.90 7.08
CA THR A 4 -31.23 24.47 6.80
C THR A 4 -30.01 23.86 7.47
N LYS A 5 -30.28 23.20 8.60
CA LYS A 5 -29.43 22.23 9.30
C LYS A 5 -28.81 21.23 8.32
N LEU A 6 -27.61 21.54 7.83
CA LEU A 6 -26.67 20.56 7.30
C LEU A 6 -26.12 19.78 8.51
N GLY A 7 -26.42 18.49 8.57
CA GLY A 7 -26.06 17.63 9.70
C GLY A 7 -24.56 17.51 9.93
N LEU A 8 -24.17 17.59 11.21
CA LEU A 8 -23.00 16.96 11.84
C LEU A 8 -21.60 17.13 11.19
N TRP A 9 -21.35 18.23 10.50
CA TRP A 9 -19.97 18.64 10.15
C TRP A 9 -19.72 20.06 10.66
N SER A 10 -19.23 20.19 11.89
CA SER A 10 -18.70 21.49 12.36
C SER A 10 -17.37 21.76 11.67
N GLN A 11 -17.04 23.03 11.43
CA GLN A 11 -15.75 23.43 10.86
C GLN A 11 -14.54 22.93 11.68
N ASP A 12 -14.75 22.61 12.96
CA ASP A 12 -13.74 22.00 13.85
C ASP A 12 -13.36 20.58 13.41
N ASN A 13 -14.30 19.79 12.88
CA ASN A 13 -14.01 18.47 12.31
C ASN A 13 -13.19 18.59 11.02
N LEU A 14 -13.41 19.65 10.24
CA LEU A 14 -12.62 19.94 9.05
C LEU A 14 -11.18 20.33 9.44
N ALA A 15 -11.00 21.18 10.45
CA ALA A 15 -9.69 21.59 10.95
C ALA A 15 -8.91 20.44 11.62
N ALA A 16 -9.58 19.53 12.34
CA ALA A 16 -8.97 18.31 12.87
C ALA A 16 -8.60 17.33 11.76
N THR A 17 -9.46 17.18 10.74
CA THR A 17 -9.18 16.35 9.55
C THR A 17 -7.99 16.91 8.77
N VAL A 18 -7.94 18.22 8.53
CA VAL A 18 -6.83 18.92 7.86
C VAL A 18 -5.53 18.84 8.68
N ARG A 19 -5.59 18.97 10.02
CA ARG A 19 -4.42 18.77 10.91
C ARG A 19 -3.93 17.32 10.92
N SER A 20 -4.83 16.34 10.90
CA SER A 20 -4.46 14.93 10.72
C SER A 20 -3.88 14.62 9.34
N TYR A 21 -4.13 15.49 8.36
CA TYR A 21 -3.66 15.36 6.98
C TYR A 21 -2.26 15.97 6.78
N ASN A 22 -2.00 17.10 7.43
CA ASN A 22 -0.70 17.77 7.38
C ASN A 22 0.29 17.29 8.45
N GLY A 23 -0.19 16.70 9.53
CA GLY A 23 0.62 16.13 10.61
C GLY A 23 0.85 14.64 10.45
N SER A 24 2.06 14.20 10.81
CA SER A 24 2.57 12.82 10.87
C SER A 24 1.74 11.82 11.70
N GLN A 25 0.56 12.19 12.19
CA GLN A 25 -0.22 11.39 13.14
C GLN A 25 -0.92 10.19 12.51
N TYR A 26 -1.32 10.29 11.24
CA TYR A 26 -2.14 9.24 10.63
C TYR A 26 -1.45 7.87 10.56
N TYR A 27 -0.14 7.87 10.35
CA TYR A 27 0.67 6.66 10.25
C TYR A 27 1.58 6.47 11.46
N GLN A 28 1.25 7.04 12.62
CA GLN A 28 2.06 6.87 13.84
C GLN A 28 2.22 5.41 14.26
N HIS A 29 1.23 4.57 13.97
CA HIS A 29 1.26 3.13 14.22
C HIS A 29 2.08 2.34 13.22
N LEU A 30 2.49 2.93 12.09
CA LEU A 30 3.34 2.30 11.10
C LEU A 30 4.83 2.47 11.44
N SER A 31 5.65 1.62 10.83
CA SER A 31 7.10 1.63 10.99
C SER A 31 7.72 2.93 10.47
N GLU A 32 8.97 3.21 10.87
CA GLU A 32 9.67 4.43 10.47
C GLU A 32 9.87 4.49 8.95
N GLU A 33 10.15 3.35 8.36
CA GLU A 33 10.40 3.13 6.94
C GLU A 33 9.18 3.48 6.09
N ILE A 34 7.99 3.01 6.46
CA ILE A 34 6.78 3.30 5.69
C ILE A 34 6.44 4.79 5.78
N ARG A 35 6.60 5.39 6.97
CA ARG A 35 6.41 6.84 7.15
C ARG A 35 7.41 7.65 6.33
N PHE A 36 8.65 7.16 6.21
CA PHE A 36 9.69 7.75 5.38
C PHE A 36 9.33 7.71 3.89
N VAL A 37 8.93 6.54 3.38
CA VAL A 37 8.44 6.37 1.99
C VAL A 37 7.30 7.32 1.68
N HIS A 38 6.28 7.39 2.55
CA HIS A 38 5.15 8.28 2.36
C HIS A 38 5.57 9.76 2.37
N SER A 39 6.47 10.16 3.27
CA SER A 39 6.91 11.55 3.38
C SER A 39 7.71 11.99 2.14
N VAL A 40 8.60 11.13 1.63
CA VAL A 40 9.36 11.40 0.40
C VAL A 40 8.43 11.46 -0.81
N ALA A 41 7.50 10.51 -0.95
CA ALA A 41 6.52 10.51 -2.03
C ALA A 41 5.65 11.78 -2.04
N LYS A 42 5.21 12.24 -0.86
CA LYS A 42 4.47 13.51 -0.71
C LYS A 42 5.30 14.71 -1.17
N ILE A 43 6.56 14.80 -0.76
CA ILE A 43 7.46 15.89 -1.15
C ILE A 43 7.66 15.93 -2.67
N ILE A 44 7.91 14.77 -3.28
CA ILE A 44 8.10 14.65 -4.72
C ILE A 44 6.80 15.00 -5.47
N SER A 45 5.64 14.59 -4.96
CA SER A 45 4.32 14.97 -5.51
C SER A 45 4.10 16.49 -5.47
N ILE A 46 4.40 17.15 -4.34
CA ILE A 46 4.33 18.61 -4.21
C ILE A 46 5.30 19.29 -5.19
N ARG A 47 6.54 18.80 -5.30
CA ARG A 47 7.52 19.37 -6.24
C ARG A 47 7.10 19.20 -7.69
N SER A 48 6.60 18.03 -8.06
CA SER A 48 6.11 17.74 -9.42
C SER A 48 4.97 18.70 -9.80
N ALA A 49 4.07 19.00 -8.86
CA ALA A 49 2.99 19.94 -9.09
C ALA A 49 3.44 21.42 -9.18
N LYS A 50 4.49 21.81 -8.44
CA LYS A 50 5.03 23.19 -8.45
C LYS A 50 5.97 23.46 -9.62
N ASP A 51 6.85 22.52 -9.91
CA ASP A 51 8.03 22.69 -10.79
C ASP A 51 8.51 21.31 -11.26
N LYS A 52 7.77 20.74 -12.23
CA LYS A 52 8.08 19.42 -12.79
C LYS A 52 9.43 19.39 -13.50
N GLU A 53 9.75 20.43 -14.27
CA GLU A 53 10.99 20.50 -15.04
C GLU A 53 12.20 20.54 -14.11
N GLY A 54 12.18 21.37 -13.06
CA GLY A 54 13.24 21.42 -12.07
C GLY A 54 13.35 20.15 -11.21
N LEU A 55 12.23 19.45 -10.97
CA LEU A 55 12.26 18.14 -10.30
C LEU A 55 12.93 17.06 -11.17
N CYS A 56 12.70 17.09 -12.48
CA CYS A 56 13.22 16.12 -13.44
C CYS A 56 14.63 16.46 -13.97
N SER A 57 15.25 17.55 -13.53
CA SER A 57 16.53 18.01 -14.08
C SER A 57 17.75 17.18 -13.67
N ALA A 58 17.65 16.40 -12.57
CA ALA A 58 18.71 15.55 -12.04
C ALA A 58 18.14 14.54 -11.03
N PRO A 59 18.81 13.40 -10.78
CA PRO A 59 18.40 12.46 -9.77
C PRO A 59 18.50 13.04 -8.36
N SER A 60 17.81 12.43 -7.40
CA SER A 60 17.86 12.74 -5.99
C SER A 60 17.86 11.47 -5.16
N LEU A 61 18.55 11.51 -4.02
CA LEU A 61 18.59 10.40 -3.07
C LEU A 61 18.14 10.91 -1.71
N TYR A 62 17.34 10.13 -1.00
CA TYR A 62 16.87 10.42 0.34
C TYR A 62 17.33 9.29 1.25
N VAL A 63 17.96 9.61 2.38
CA VAL A 63 18.49 8.64 3.34
C VAL A 63 17.80 8.84 4.68
N LEU A 64 17.23 7.77 5.22
CA LEU A 64 16.61 7.77 6.54
C LEU A 64 17.70 7.79 7.61
N GLY A 65 17.71 8.86 8.41
CA GLY A 65 18.63 9.04 9.52
C GLY A 65 19.30 10.41 9.55
N PRO A 66 20.11 10.68 10.59
CA PRO A 66 20.83 11.94 10.72
C PRO A 66 21.87 12.08 9.60
N ALA A 67 22.14 13.31 9.18
CA ALA A 67 23.29 13.59 8.33
C ALA A 67 24.58 13.11 9.00
N PRO A 68 25.51 12.49 8.24
CA PRO A 68 26.81 12.14 8.77
C PRO A 68 27.62 13.41 9.05
N ASP A 69 28.53 13.32 10.02
CA ASP A 69 29.47 14.39 10.36
C ASP A 69 30.79 14.11 9.65
N VAL A 70 30.95 14.66 8.44
CA VAL A 70 32.12 14.43 7.58
C VAL A 70 32.72 15.79 7.23
N GLU A 71 33.96 16.03 7.67
CA GLU A 71 34.64 17.33 7.53
C GLU A 71 34.76 17.80 6.06
N ALA A 72 34.82 16.86 5.12
CA ALA A 72 34.95 17.13 3.69
C ALA A 72 33.66 17.64 3.01
N VAL A 73 32.51 17.61 3.71
CA VAL A 73 31.20 17.84 3.08
C VAL A 73 30.40 18.89 3.85
N THR A 74 30.09 20.00 3.17
CA THR A 74 29.17 21.00 3.72
C THR A 74 27.72 20.60 3.46
N LEU A 75 26.98 20.26 4.51
CA LEU A 75 25.55 20.00 4.42
C LEU A 75 24.73 21.25 4.73
N LYS A 76 23.78 21.58 3.84
CA LYS A 76 22.84 22.69 4.04
C LYS A 76 21.58 22.18 4.71
N ARG A 77 21.19 22.80 5.83
CA ARG A 77 19.92 22.51 6.50
C ARG A 77 18.75 23.24 5.81
N GLU A 78 17.66 22.52 5.59
CA GLU A 78 16.40 23.04 5.10
C GLU A 78 15.29 22.76 6.14
N PRO A 79 14.78 23.78 6.86
CA PRO A 79 13.84 23.61 7.97
C PRO A 79 12.40 23.31 7.55
N THR A 80 12.03 23.66 6.32
CA THR A 80 10.67 23.52 5.78
C THR A 80 10.66 22.57 4.57
N PHE A 81 11.44 21.50 4.65
CA PHE A 81 11.67 20.58 3.54
C PHE A 81 10.38 19.90 3.08
N SER A 82 9.51 19.51 4.03
CA SER A 82 8.23 18.88 3.75
C SER A 82 7.22 19.73 2.98
N LEU A 83 7.43 21.05 2.88
CA LEU A 83 6.56 21.95 2.10
C LEU A 83 6.86 21.95 0.60
N GLY A 84 7.91 21.24 0.15
CA GLY A 84 8.29 21.17 -1.26
C GLY A 84 8.69 22.52 -1.86
N ASN A 85 9.18 23.47 -1.06
CA ASN A 85 9.68 24.75 -1.56
C ASN A 85 11.15 24.67 -1.99
N VAL A 86 11.86 23.64 -1.54
CA VAL A 86 13.27 23.41 -1.84
C VAL A 86 13.40 22.62 -3.14
N ASN A 87 14.32 23.02 -4.03
CA ASN A 87 14.69 22.17 -5.15
C ASN A 87 15.46 20.93 -4.63
N VAL A 88 14.85 19.76 -4.81
CA VAL A 88 15.33 18.47 -4.34
C VAL A 88 16.27 17.76 -5.33
N ALA A 89 16.19 18.10 -6.62
CA ALA A 89 16.99 17.47 -7.67
C ALA A 89 18.49 17.78 -7.51
N GLY A 90 19.33 16.82 -7.89
CA GLY A 90 20.79 16.93 -7.85
C GLY A 90 21.39 16.88 -6.45
N LYS A 91 20.67 16.33 -5.46
CA LYS A 91 21.09 16.31 -4.06
C LYS A 91 20.79 14.99 -3.36
N ILE A 92 21.60 14.71 -2.34
CA ILE A 92 21.37 13.66 -1.34
C ILE A 92 20.83 14.33 -0.08
N TRP A 93 19.69 13.85 0.42
CA TRP A 93 18.96 14.41 1.55
C TRP A 93 18.94 13.45 2.72
N PHE A 94 19.34 13.92 3.90
CA PHE A 94 19.26 13.18 5.16
C PHE A 94 18.15 13.75 6.03
N GLY A 95 17.34 12.89 6.62
CA GLY A 95 16.27 13.32 7.50
C GLY A 95 15.62 12.19 8.28
N SER A 96 14.73 12.59 9.19
CA SER A 96 13.88 11.65 9.90
C SER A 96 12.77 11.12 8.99
N GLN A 97 12.03 10.12 9.47
CA GLN A 97 10.88 9.53 8.78
C GLN A 97 9.81 10.54 8.33
N ALA A 98 9.71 11.69 8.99
CA ALA A 98 8.72 12.72 8.64
C ALA A 98 9.23 13.71 7.59
N MET A 99 10.55 13.77 7.34
CA MET A 99 11.20 14.69 6.40
C MET A 99 10.76 16.16 6.55
N ASN A 100 10.37 16.59 7.76
CA ASN A 100 9.95 17.97 8.03
C ASN A 100 11.11 18.95 7.82
N SER A 101 12.28 18.55 8.32
CA SER A 101 13.56 19.22 8.06
C SER A 101 14.56 18.19 7.61
N SER A 102 15.40 18.57 6.66
CA SER A 102 16.43 17.70 6.09
C SER A 102 17.74 18.47 5.91
N ARG A 103 18.83 17.74 5.78
CA ARG A 103 20.14 18.27 5.43
C ARG A 103 20.54 17.72 4.06
N GLY A 104 20.89 18.61 3.15
CA GLY A 104 21.22 18.27 1.77
C GLY A 104 22.69 18.49 1.44
N VAL A 105 23.25 17.60 0.64
CA VAL A 105 24.54 17.76 -0.04
C VAL A 105 24.32 17.61 -1.55
N ALA A 106 25.05 18.37 -2.36
CA ALA A 106 25.01 18.21 -3.80
C ALA A 106 25.56 16.85 -4.24
N ILE A 107 24.93 16.23 -5.23
CA ILE A 107 25.47 15.06 -5.91
C ILE A 107 26.73 15.49 -6.68
N PRO A 108 27.81 14.67 -6.69
CA PRO A 108 29.01 14.98 -7.48
C PRO A 108 28.68 15.24 -8.96
N THR A 109 29.38 16.20 -9.56
CA THR A 109 29.09 16.64 -10.93
C THR A 109 29.31 15.49 -11.92
N ARG A 110 28.31 15.24 -12.78
CA ARG A 110 28.31 14.14 -13.78
C ARG A 110 28.41 12.73 -13.18
N ALA A 111 28.04 12.55 -11.92
CA ALA A 111 27.93 11.22 -11.33
C ALA A 111 26.76 10.45 -11.97
N ASP A 112 27.04 9.22 -12.40
CA ASP A 112 26.02 8.22 -12.67
C ASP A 112 25.52 7.58 -11.36
N THR A 113 24.59 6.63 -11.45
CA THR A 113 24.01 5.98 -10.28
C THR A 113 25.05 5.28 -9.41
N ASP A 114 26.02 4.60 -10.01
CA ASP A 114 27.08 3.90 -9.27
C ASP A 114 27.98 4.89 -8.54
N ALA A 115 28.37 5.98 -9.18
CA ALA A 115 29.14 7.04 -8.54
C ALA A 115 28.36 7.73 -7.40
N ILE A 116 27.04 7.92 -7.55
CA ILE A 116 26.19 8.42 -6.46
C ILE A 116 26.21 7.43 -5.28
N PHE A 117 26.11 6.13 -5.56
CA PHE A 117 26.07 5.10 -4.53
C PHE A 117 27.41 4.99 -3.80
N SER A 118 28.52 4.89 -4.52
CA SER A 118 29.87 4.93 -3.93
C SER A 118 30.09 6.19 -3.10
N PHE A 119 29.62 7.37 -3.54
CA PHE A 119 29.75 8.59 -2.73
C PHE A 119 29.00 8.48 -1.40
N VAL A 120 27.80 7.90 -1.40
CA VAL A 120 26.99 7.75 -0.18
C VAL A 120 27.54 6.67 0.74
N SER A 121 28.04 5.57 0.18
CA SER A 121 28.61 4.44 0.92
C SER A 121 29.99 4.74 1.49
N GLU A 122 30.89 5.27 0.66
CA GLU A 122 32.31 5.40 1.00
C GLU A 122 32.64 6.78 1.59
N THR A 123 32.05 7.86 1.06
CA THR A 123 32.34 9.23 1.53
C THR A 123 31.42 9.66 2.66
N LEU A 124 30.11 9.41 2.51
CA LEU A 124 29.12 9.81 3.52
C LEU A 124 28.88 8.72 4.58
N VAL A 125 29.48 7.53 4.42
CA VAL A 125 29.41 6.40 5.36
C VAL A 125 27.95 6.11 5.77
N SER A 126 27.04 6.16 4.80
CA SER A 126 25.60 6.09 5.01
C SER A 126 24.92 5.04 4.12
N GLY A 127 25.69 4.21 3.43
CA GLY A 127 25.21 3.24 2.45
C GLY A 127 24.26 2.18 3.02
N GLY A 128 24.49 1.73 4.26
CA GLY A 128 23.67 0.71 4.93
C GLY A 128 22.36 1.21 5.56
N ARG A 129 21.93 2.44 5.28
CA ARG A 129 20.70 3.02 5.84
C ARG A 129 19.57 3.03 4.81
N PRO A 130 18.30 2.83 5.22
CA PRO A 130 17.19 2.85 4.28
C PRO A 130 17.19 4.10 3.41
N ALA A 131 17.07 3.91 2.10
CA ALA A 131 17.21 5.00 1.15
C ALA A 131 16.15 4.96 0.04
N ILE A 132 15.83 6.11 -0.52
CA ILE A 132 14.94 6.25 -1.67
C ILE A 132 15.69 7.01 -2.76
N TYR A 133 15.81 6.39 -3.93
CA TYR A 133 16.33 7.01 -5.13
C TYR A 133 15.17 7.44 -6.04
N PHE A 134 15.29 8.63 -6.61
CA PHE A 134 14.34 9.15 -7.58
C PHE A 134 15.07 9.83 -8.73
N ASP A 135 14.78 9.38 -9.95
CA ASP A 135 15.20 10.00 -11.20
C ASP A 135 14.00 10.29 -12.09
N GLY A 136 13.48 11.52 -11.98
CA GLY A 136 12.34 11.98 -12.75
C GLY A 136 12.60 12.10 -14.25
N SER A 137 13.86 12.09 -14.69
CA SER A 137 14.21 12.09 -16.12
C SER A 137 13.99 10.72 -16.77
N GLN A 138 14.13 9.65 -16.00
CA GLN A 138 13.93 8.27 -16.45
C GLN A 138 12.50 7.77 -16.18
N ASN A 139 12.00 7.99 -14.97
CA ASN A 139 10.66 7.55 -14.57
C ASN A 139 10.05 8.52 -13.57
N ALA A 140 9.15 9.37 -14.05
CA ALA A 140 8.46 10.37 -13.23
C ALA A 140 7.34 9.80 -12.33
N ALA A 141 7.10 8.48 -12.33
CA ALA A 141 5.98 7.85 -11.63
C ALA A 141 6.38 6.81 -10.57
N ALA A 142 7.68 6.50 -10.43
CA ALA A 142 8.16 5.52 -9.45
C ALA A 142 9.36 6.03 -8.64
N LEU A 143 9.40 5.64 -7.37
CA LEU A 143 10.56 5.78 -6.48
C LEU A 143 11.20 4.41 -6.32
N ARG A 144 12.52 4.34 -6.24
CA ARG A 144 13.20 3.09 -5.87
C ARG A 144 13.59 3.13 -4.41
N TYR A 145 13.01 2.24 -3.62
CA TYR A 145 13.26 2.10 -2.20
C TYR A 145 14.27 0.98 -1.92
N TYR A 146 15.26 1.28 -1.11
CA TYR A 146 16.33 0.38 -0.65
C TYR A 146 16.16 0.17 0.86
N PRO A 147 15.38 -0.84 1.30
CA PRO A 147 15.12 -1.07 2.73
C PRO A 147 16.35 -1.34 3.58
N LYS A 148 17.39 -1.96 3.02
CA LYS A 148 18.66 -2.22 3.72
C LYS A 148 19.75 -1.21 3.35
N GLY A 149 19.36 -0.14 2.69
CA GLY A 149 20.25 0.86 2.11
C GLY A 149 20.87 0.44 0.79
N ILE A 150 21.56 1.40 0.17
CA ILE A 150 22.13 1.27 -1.17
C ILE A 150 23.31 0.29 -1.24
N ASP A 151 23.94 -0.07 -0.11
CA ASP A 151 24.98 -1.11 -0.06
C ASP A 151 24.41 -2.50 -0.41
N ALA A 152 23.11 -2.69 -0.22
CA ALA A 152 22.36 -3.87 -0.64
C ALA A 152 21.50 -3.52 -1.86
N ALA A 153 22.13 -3.02 -2.94
CA ALA A 153 21.43 -2.49 -4.12
C ALA A 153 20.44 -3.48 -4.79
N ASP A 154 20.69 -4.78 -4.67
CA ASP A 154 19.81 -5.83 -5.19
C ASP A 154 18.52 -5.98 -4.36
N ASP A 155 18.54 -5.61 -3.08
CA ASP A 155 17.39 -5.61 -2.18
C ASP A 155 16.61 -4.29 -2.33
N CYS A 156 15.96 -4.09 -3.49
CA CYS A 156 15.18 -2.88 -3.77
C CYS A 156 13.74 -3.14 -4.24
N GLU A 157 12.91 -2.12 -4.10
CA GLU A 157 11.49 -2.15 -4.46
C GLU A 157 11.08 -0.86 -5.16
N ASP A 158 10.29 -0.96 -6.23
CA ASP A 158 9.70 0.20 -6.87
C ASP A 158 8.36 0.58 -6.20
N ILE A 159 8.28 1.81 -5.71
CA ILE A 159 7.11 2.42 -5.07
C ILE A 159 6.43 3.37 -6.06
N LEU A 160 5.14 3.15 -6.32
CA LEU A 160 4.38 4.04 -7.19
C LEU A 160 3.98 5.30 -6.44
N PHE A 161 4.11 6.47 -7.07
CA PHE A 161 3.65 7.72 -6.50
C PHE A 161 2.90 8.56 -7.54
N GLY A 162 1.76 9.13 -7.12
CA GLY A 162 0.83 9.87 -7.99
C GLY A 162 -0.41 9.05 -8.35
N GLY A 163 -1.58 9.48 -7.85
CA GLY A 163 -2.80 8.70 -7.98
C GLY A 163 -3.48 8.73 -9.35
N ALA A 164 -2.99 9.52 -10.31
CA ALA A 164 -3.49 9.50 -11.69
C ALA A 164 -3.38 8.11 -12.35
N HIS A 165 -2.47 7.27 -11.87
CA HIS A 165 -2.20 5.93 -12.40
C HIS A 165 -2.88 4.79 -11.63
N ILE A 166 -3.72 5.11 -10.63
CA ILE A 166 -4.43 4.09 -9.84
C ILE A 166 -5.71 3.71 -10.56
N ASP A 167 -5.59 2.73 -11.44
CA ASP A 167 -6.72 2.00 -11.99
C ASP A 167 -6.92 0.65 -11.27
N ALA A 168 -7.95 -0.09 -11.69
CA ALA A 168 -8.27 -1.39 -11.11
C ALA A 168 -7.17 -2.44 -11.34
N GLN A 169 -6.43 -2.36 -12.44
CA GLN A 169 -5.37 -3.32 -12.76
C GLN A 169 -4.15 -3.08 -11.88
N THR A 170 -3.70 -1.83 -11.76
CA THR A 170 -2.63 -1.43 -10.84
C THR A 170 -2.97 -1.83 -9.42
N LEU A 171 -4.19 -1.55 -8.96
CA LEU A 171 -4.63 -1.96 -7.61
C LEU A 171 -4.62 -3.49 -7.45
N LYS A 172 -5.10 -4.25 -8.45
CA LYS A 172 -5.04 -5.72 -8.42
C LYS A 172 -3.61 -6.23 -8.31
N CYS A 173 -2.68 -5.70 -9.11
CA CYS A 173 -1.27 -6.09 -9.06
C CYS A 173 -0.64 -5.82 -7.69
N VAL A 174 -0.96 -4.69 -7.06
CA VAL A 174 -0.50 -4.40 -5.69
C VAL A 174 -1.09 -5.41 -4.70
N MET A 175 -2.40 -5.70 -4.79
CA MET A 175 -3.06 -6.68 -3.92
C MET A 175 -2.50 -8.10 -4.10
N ASP A 176 -2.15 -8.49 -5.33
CA ASP A 176 -1.51 -9.78 -5.63
C ASP A 176 -0.15 -9.89 -4.93
N ARG A 177 0.69 -8.85 -5.01
CA ARG A 177 1.98 -8.83 -4.31
C ARG A 177 1.83 -8.89 -2.79
N ILE A 178 0.85 -8.17 -2.22
CA ILE A 178 0.54 -8.22 -0.78
C ILE A 178 0.13 -9.65 -0.39
N HIS A 179 -0.71 -10.29 -1.20
CA HIS A 179 -1.12 -11.67 -0.95
C HIS A 179 0.08 -12.62 -0.95
N GLU A 180 0.86 -12.61 -2.02
CA GLU A 180 2.01 -13.49 -2.23
C GLU A 180 3.09 -13.32 -1.15
N ARG A 181 3.39 -12.07 -0.76
CA ARG A 181 4.48 -11.78 0.18
C ARG A 181 4.05 -11.79 1.63
N SER A 182 2.77 -11.59 1.94
CA SER A 182 2.38 -11.28 3.33
C SER A 182 1.18 -12.06 3.84
N LEU A 183 0.39 -12.74 3.00
CA LEU A 183 -0.83 -13.42 3.43
C LEU A 183 -0.88 -14.92 3.09
N ILE A 184 -0.28 -15.35 1.97
CA ILE A 184 -0.49 -16.67 1.38
C ILE A 184 -0.31 -17.85 2.35
N THR A 185 0.66 -17.77 3.26
CA THR A 185 0.91 -18.78 4.30
C THR A 185 1.25 -18.11 5.63
N PRO A 186 1.19 -18.83 6.78
CA PRO A 186 1.52 -18.24 8.07
C PRO A 186 2.98 -17.77 8.16
N THR A 187 3.88 -18.36 7.37
CA THR A 187 5.31 -18.03 7.34
C THR A 187 5.67 -16.97 6.29
N ALA A 188 4.70 -16.48 5.51
CA ALA A 188 4.95 -15.47 4.49
C ALA A 188 5.44 -14.15 5.11
N SER A 189 4.88 -13.78 6.26
CA SER A 189 5.32 -12.65 7.07
C SER A 189 5.15 -12.92 8.57
N LEU A 190 5.78 -12.09 9.41
CA LEU A 190 5.53 -12.13 10.85
C LEU A 190 4.04 -11.83 11.16
N LEU A 191 3.40 -10.99 10.35
CA LEU A 191 1.99 -10.61 10.55
C LEU A 191 1.02 -11.75 10.20
N SER A 192 1.32 -12.57 9.20
CA SER A 192 0.47 -13.72 8.81
C SER A 192 0.47 -14.84 9.83
N SER A 193 1.48 -14.93 10.70
CA SER A 193 1.57 -15.96 11.73
C SER A 193 0.37 -15.95 12.68
N GLY A 194 -0.26 -14.80 12.85
CA GLY A 194 -1.44 -14.60 13.70
C GLY A 194 -2.80 -14.83 13.02
N LEU A 195 -2.86 -15.35 11.79
CA LEU A 195 -4.14 -15.54 11.07
C LEU A 195 -4.90 -16.81 11.49
N TRP A 196 -4.22 -17.78 12.08
CA TRP A 196 -4.78 -19.09 12.44
C TRP A 196 -4.71 -19.32 13.94
N ALA A 197 -5.83 -19.73 14.54
CA ALA A 197 -5.88 -20.16 15.93
C ALA A 197 -5.38 -21.62 16.08
N ASP A 198 -5.67 -22.46 15.09
CA ASP A 198 -5.17 -23.84 14.96
C ASP A 198 -5.02 -24.14 13.46
N GLY A 199 -3.79 -24.02 12.95
CA GLY A 199 -3.47 -24.20 11.53
C GLY A 199 -3.79 -25.61 11.01
N PRO A 200 -3.33 -26.69 11.69
CA PRO A 200 -3.66 -28.06 11.31
C PRO A 200 -5.17 -28.35 11.22
N LYS A 201 -6.00 -27.67 12.01
CA LYS A 201 -7.48 -27.81 11.93
C LYS A 201 -8.17 -26.77 11.05
N HIS A 202 -7.41 -25.86 10.43
CA HIS A 202 -7.93 -24.75 9.63
C HIS A 202 -8.88 -23.83 10.43
N TYR A 203 -8.59 -23.61 11.71
CA TYR A 203 -9.38 -22.71 12.55
C TYR A 203 -8.79 -21.30 12.45
N PRO A 204 -9.47 -20.33 11.85
CA PRO A 204 -8.99 -18.96 11.79
C PRO A 204 -9.06 -18.32 13.17
N VAL A 205 -8.30 -17.25 13.39
CA VAL A 205 -8.51 -16.40 14.57
C VAL A 205 -9.86 -15.68 14.49
N GLU A 206 -10.39 -15.30 15.65
CA GLU A 206 -11.72 -14.69 15.79
C GLU A 206 -11.91 -13.44 14.94
N ARG A 207 -10.84 -12.64 14.85
CA ARG A 207 -10.79 -11.36 14.14
C ARG A 207 -9.91 -11.45 12.89
N ALA A 208 -9.94 -12.59 12.18
CA ALA A 208 -9.10 -12.79 11.00
C ALA A 208 -9.31 -11.69 9.94
N GLU A 209 -10.53 -11.18 9.77
CA GLU A 209 -10.82 -10.09 8.80
C GLU A 209 -10.07 -8.81 9.18
N ASN A 210 -10.05 -8.45 10.46
CA ASN A 210 -9.28 -7.29 10.96
C ASN A 210 -7.76 -7.50 10.82
N ALA A 211 -7.27 -8.72 11.00
CA ALA A 211 -5.85 -9.03 10.84
C ALA A 211 -5.43 -8.90 9.37
N ILE A 212 -6.21 -9.45 8.44
CA ILE A 212 -6.00 -9.28 7.00
C ILE A 212 -6.09 -7.80 6.62
N GLN A 213 -7.08 -7.07 7.13
CA GLN A 213 -7.23 -5.64 6.88
C GLN A 213 -5.99 -4.84 7.31
N SER A 214 -5.38 -5.16 8.46
CA SER A 214 -4.14 -4.53 8.92
C SER A 214 -2.96 -4.82 7.97
N ILE A 215 -2.82 -6.07 7.50
CA ILE A 215 -1.75 -6.45 6.58
C ILE A 215 -1.93 -5.75 5.23
N VAL A 216 -3.16 -5.70 4.72
CA VAL A 216 -3.50 -5.03 3.47
C VAL A 216 -3.29 -3.51 3.58
N GLU A 217 -3.66 -2.89 4.70
CA GLU A 217 -3.38 -1.48 4.97
C GLU A 217 -1.89 -1.16 4.87
N ILE A 218 -1.06 -1.94 5.57
CA ILE A 218 0.41 -1.77 5.58
C ILE A 218 0.97 -1.93 4.16
N GLY A 219 0.57 -2.99 3.46
CA GLY A 219 1.03 -3.26 2.10
C GLY A 219 0.64 -2.17 1.10
N LEU A 220 -0.60 -1.67 1.18
CA LEU A 220 -1.07 -0.57 0.32
C LEU A 220 -0.37 0.75 0.66
N ALA A 221 -0.19 1.06 1.94
CA ALA A 221 0.46 2.31 2.37
C ALA A 221 1.93 2.33 1.93
N HIS A 222 2.59 1.17 1.96
CA HIS A 222 3.94 1.00 1.44
C HIS A 222 3.99 1.14 -0.09
N ALA A 223 3.15 0.40 -0.82
CA ALA A 223 3.19 0.35 -2.28
C ALA A 223 2.71 1.62 -2.98
N LEU A 224 1.85 2.42 -2.32
CA LEU A 224 1.18 3.58 -2.91
C LEU A 224 1.64 4.93 -2.33
N GLY A 225 2.85 5.01 -1.76
CA GLY A 225 3.57 6.26 -1.47
C GLY A 225 2.75 7.45 -0.96
N ASN A 226 2.20 8.28 -1.88
CA ASN A 226 1.44 9.50 -1.57
C ASN A 226 -0.07 9.29 -1.33
N ILE A 227 -0.56 8.05 -1.40
CA ILE A 227 -1.96 7.71 -1.22
C ILE A 227 -2.22 7.28 0.21
N ARG A 228 -3.16 7.97 0.84
CA ARG A 228 -3.61 7.62 2.18
C ARG A 228 -4.57 6.44 2.13
N VAL A 229 -4.25 5.41 2.88
CA VAL A 229 -5.09 4.23 3.10
C VAL A 229 -5.89 4.44 4.37
N LYS A 230 -7.17 4.82 4.27
CA LYS A 230 -8.08 4.98 5.42
C LYS A 230 -8.74 3.67 5.81
N ARG A 231 -8.65 3.30 7.08
CA ARG A 231 -9.36 2.16 7.68
C ARG A 231 -10.68 2.55 8.31
N GLU A 232 -11.62 1.62 8.23
CA GLU A 232 -12.83 1.61 9.07
C GLU A 232 -13.61 2.93 9.04
N GLY A 233 -13.66 3.62 7.90
CA GLY A 233 -14.39 4.88 7.81
C GLY A 233 -15.88 4.65 7.90
N THR A 234 -16.57 5.53 8.62
CA THR A 234 -18.02 5.50 8.79
C THR A 234 -18.71 6.33 7.71
N GLY A 235 -19.84 5.81 7.25
CA GLY A 235 -20.75 6.45 6.31
C GLY A 235 -22.20 6.09 6.63
N THR A 236 -23.09 6.63 5.81
CA THR A 236 -24.55 6.43 5.89
C THR A 236 -24.91 4.95 5.74
N PHE A 237 -24.18 4.23 4.88
CA PHE A 237 -24.44 2.81 4.61
C PHE A 237 -23.66 1.85 5.52
N GLY A 238 -22.98 2.38 6.53
CA GLY A 238 -22.21 1.58 7.49
C GLY A 238 -20.73 1.92 7.46
N ARG A 239 -19.89 0.91 7.62
CA ARG A 239 -18.44 1.06 7.75
C ARG A 239 -17.74 0.28 6.66
N TYR A 240 -16.90 0.97 5.89
CA TYR A 240 -16.08 0.32 4.87
C TYR A 240 -14.76 -0.17 5.48
N ASP A 241 -14.17 -1.22 4.90
CA ASP A 241 -12.91 -1.75 5.42
C ASP A 241 -11.74 -0.81 5.09
N LEU A 242 -11.56 -0.47 3.81
CA LEU A 242 -10.45 0.38 3.36
C LEU A 242 -10.91 1.39 2.30
N SER A 243 -10.32 2.59 2.31
CA SER A 243 -10.47 3.56 1.21
C SER A 243 -9.12 4.20 0.87
N LEU A 244 -8.88 4.42 -0.41
CA LEU A 244 -7.67 5.04 -0.94
C LEU A 244 -7.97 6.49 -1.30
N VAL A 245 -7.32 7.42 -0.61
CA VAL A 245 -7.57 8.86 -0.71
C VAL A 245 -6.27 9.60 -0.98
N GLU A 246 -6.28 10.46 -1.99
CA GLU A 246 -5.18 11.37 -2.29
C GLU A 246 -5.62 12.80 -2.05
N GLN A 247 -4.73 13.64 -1.52
CA GLN A 247 -4.95 15.08 -1.47
C GLN A 247 -4.33 15.69 -2.69
N ASP A 248 -4.96 16.74 -3.20
CA ASP A 248 -4.27 17.59 -4.15
C ASP A 248 -3.00 18.17 -3.46
N PRO A 249 -1.83 18.05 -4.11
CA PRO A 249 -0.56 18.46 -3.52
C PRO A 249 -0.42 19.98 -3.32
N LEU A 250 -1.25 20.79 -3.99
CA LEU A 250 -1.25 22.24 -3.92
C LEU A 250 -2.48 22.79 -3.18
N ASP A 251 -3.57 22.04 -3.15
CA ASP A 251 -4.83 22.44 -2.54
C ASP A 251 -5.36 21.37 -1.57
N ALA A 252 -5.01 21.53 -0.30
CA ALA A 252 -5.41 20.62 0.75
C ALA A 252 -6.93 20.41 0.90
N SER A 253 -7.76 21.30 0.35
CA SER A 253 -9.22 21.16 0.39
C SER A 253 -9.76 20.16 -0.65
N LYS A 254 -8.97 19.86 -1.68
CA LYS A 254 -9.34 18.93 -2.74
C LYS A 254 -8.81 17.54 -2.44
N THR A 255 -9.68 16.56 -2.56
CA THR A 255 -9.33 15.15 -2.39
C THR A 255 -9.84 14.33 -3.57
N THR A 256 -9.06 13.31 -3.94
CA THR A 256 -9.47 12.29 -4.89
C THR A 256 -9.67 10.99 -4.14
N ASN A 257 -10.87 10.42 -4.23
CA ASN A 257 -11.17 9.09 -3.71
C ASN A 257 -10.92 8.07 -4.82
N HIS A 258 -9.80 7.36 -4.73
CA HIS A 258 -9.37 6.41 -5.75
C HIS A 258 -10.14 5.11 -5.68
N ALA A 259 -10.24 4.52 -4.50
CA ALA A 259 -10.89 3.23 -4.32
C ALA A 259 -11.58 3.12 -2.97
N VAL A 260 -12.65 2.32 -2.93
CA VAL A 260 -13.14 1.68 -1.71
C VAL A 260 -12.97 0.18 -1.87
N ILE A 261 -12.41 -0.46 -0.84
CA ILE A 261 -12.07 -1.88 -0.84
C ILE A 261 -12.79 -2.51 0.35
N GLU A 262 -13.68 -3.44 0.07
CA GLU A 262 -14.33 -4.32 1.04
C GLU A 262 -13.59 -5.65 1.08
N LEU A 263 -13.38 -6.21 2.27
CA LEU A 263 -12.70 -7.46 2.51
C LEU A 263 -13.70 -8.48 3.04
N LYS A 264 -13.61 -9.73 2.58
CA LYS A 264 -14.39 -10.84 3.15
C LYS A 264 -13.55 -12.10 3.26
N ILE A 265 -13.80 -12.87 4.31
CA ILE A 265 -13.21 -14.18 4.49
C ILE A 265 -14.22 -15.26 4.13
N VAL A 266 -13.77 -16.22 3.32
CA VAL A 266 -14.46 -17.50 3.10
C VAL A 266 -13.76 -18.54 3.97
N LYS A 267 -14.52 -19.25 4.82
CA LYS A 267 -13.94 -20.19 5.79
C LYS A 267 -14.81 -21.44 5.96
N ALA A 268 -14.17 -22.55 6.32
CA ALA A 268 -14.87 -23.81 6.62
C ALA A 268 -15.28 -23.89 8.09
N PHE A 269 -14.52 -23.22 8.97
CA PHE A 269 -14.70 -23.30 10.42
C PHE A 269 -14.63 -21.91 11.07
N THR A 270 -15.32 -21.75 12.19
CA THR A 270 -15.05 -20.66 13.15
C THR A 270 -13.80 -20.97 13.98
N LYS A 271 -13.35 -20.01 14.80
CA LYS A 271 -12.25 -20.21 15.77
C LYS A 271 -12.49 -21.41 16.71
N SER A 272 -13.75 -21.69 17.05
CA SER A 272 -14.14 -22.81 17.93
C SER A 272 -14.30 -24.14 17.19
N GLY A 273 -14.07 -24.19 15.88
CA GLY A 273 -14.26 -25.38 15.05
C GLY A 273 -15.69 -25.63 14.58
N THR A 274 -16.61 -24.67 14.79
CA THR A 274 -17.97 -24.79 14.26
C THR A 274 -17.96 -24.65 12.75
N LYS A 275 -18.57 -25.60 12.03
CA LYS A 275 -18.66 -25.56 10.56
C LYS A 275 -19.44 -24.33 10.09
N VAL A 276 -18.90 -23.64 9.09
CA VAL A 276 -19.57 -22.55 8.36
C VAL A 276 -20.12 -23.11 7.06
N SER A 277 -21.40 -22.84 6.77
CA SER A 277 -22.04 -23.36 5.57
C SER A 277 -21.63 -22.56 4.33
N GLU A 278 -21.65 -23.24 3.17
CA GLU A 278 -21.41 -22.59 1.87
C GLU A 278 -22.42 -21.47 1.61
N THR A 279 -23.69 -21.65 2.01
CA THR A 279 -24.72 -20.60 1.92
C THR A 279 -24.37 -19.36 2.76
N ALA A 280 -23.79 -19.54 3.95
CA ALA A 280 -23.36 -18.43 4.78
C ALA A 280 -22.20 -17.65 4.11
N ASN A 281 -21.19 -18.37 3.59
CA ASN A 281 -20.09 -17.76 2.84
C ASN A 281 -20.61 -17.00 1.61
N LYS A 282 -21.47 -17.61 0.79
CA LYS A 282 -22.10 -16.97 -0.38
C LYS A 282 -22.89 -15.72 -0.01
N THR A 283 -23.68 -15.79 1.07
CA THR A 283 -24.45 -14.64 1.56
C THR A 283 -23.53 -13.49 2.00
N ALA A 284 -22.43 -13.81 2.69
CA ALA A 284 -21.45 -12.80 3.11
C ALA A 284 -20.77 -12.13 1.91
N MET A 285 -20.36 -12.89 0.89
CA MET A 285 -19.79 -12.34 -0.34
C MET A 285 -20.77 -11.42 -1.07
N LEU A 286 -22.03 -11.86 -1.26
CA LEU A 286 -23.05 -11.04 -1.93
C LEU A 286 -23.39 -9.75 -1.15
N LYS A 287 -23.33 -9.78 0.18
CA LYS A 287 -23.42 -8.57 1.01
C LYS A 287 -22.23 -7.66 0.78
N GLY A 288 -21.01 -8.20 0.78
CA GLY A 288 -19.78 -7.45 0.51
C GLY A 288 -19.81 -6.71 -0.84
N VAL A 289 -20.34 -7.36 -1.89
CA VAL A 289 -20.49 -6.70 -3.22
C VAL A 289 -21.41 -5.48 -3.12
N LYS A 290 -22.55 -5.61 -2.44
CA LYS A 290 -23.50 -4.50 -2.26
C LYS A 290 -22.90 -3.37 -1.43
N GLN A 291 -22.13 -3.70 -0.40
CA GLN A 291 -21.43 -2.73 0.45
C GLN A 291 -20.38 -1.96 -0.36
N ALA A 292 -19.50 -2.66 -1.08
CA ALA A 292 -18.48 -2.02 -1.93
C ALA A 292 -19.09 -1.07 -2.97
N PHE A 293 -20.22 -1.45 -3.58
CA PHE A 293 -20.98 -0.57 -4.46
C PHE A 293 -21.51 0.66 -3.72
N ALA A 294 -22.24 0.46 -2.62
CA ALA A 294 -22.84 1.55 -1.86
C ALA A 294 -21.81 2.57 -1.37
N TYR A 295 -20.67 2.10 -0.85
CA TYR A 295 -19.60 2.97 -0.37
C TYR A 295 -18.91 3.74 -1.50
N ARG A 296 -18.79 3.16 -2.70
CA ARG A 296 -18.29 3.89 -3.88
C ARG A 296 -19.23 5.02 -4.26
N GLU A 297 -20.54 4.76 -4.30
CA GLU A 297 -21.54 5.79 -4.64
C GLU A 297 -21.59 6.91 -3.59
N GLU A 298 -21.43 6.57 -2.30
CA GLU A 298 -21.39 7.52 -1.19
C GLU A 298 -20.12 8.39 -1.24
N HIS A 299 -18.94 7.79 -1.40
CA HIS A 299 -17.67 8.51 -1.37
C HIS A 299 -17.20 9.02 -2.73
N LYS A 300 -17.98 8.79 -3.80
CA LYS A 300 -17.62 9.15 -5.19
C LYS A 300 -16.25 8.59 -5.58
N SER A 301 -15.97 7.37 -5.16
CA SER A 301 -14.70 6.71 -5.46
C SER A 301 -14.66 6.23 -6.90
N ARG A 302 -13.49 6.26 -7.54
CA ARG A 302 -13.31 5.78 -8.92
C ARG A 302 -13.48 4.26 -9.03
N ILE A 303 -12.99 3.54 -8.02
CA ILE A 303 -12.97 2.08 -7.97
C ILE A 303 -13.75 1.58 -6.75
N SER A 304 -14.47 0.48 -6.92
CA SER A 304 -14.98 -0.37 -5.84
C SER A 304 -14.47 -1.77 -6.03
N ALA A 305 -13.93 -2.39 -4.99
CA ALA A 305 -13.51 -3.78 -5.03
C ALA A 305 -14.04 -4.58 -3.82
N LEU A 306 -14.40 -5.84 -4.07
CA LEU A 306 -14.54 -6.87 -3.05
C LEU A 306 -13.36 -7.84 -3.17
N CYS A 307 -12.61 -7.96 -2.09
CA CYS A 307 -11.46 -8.85 -1.95
C CYS A 307 -11.82 -10.01 -1.04
N CYS A 308 -11.89 -11.22 -1.60
CA CYS A 308 -12.20 -12.44 -0.87
C CYS A 308 -10.93 -13.25 -0.56
N TYR A 309 -10.79 -13.66 0.70
CA TYR A 309 -9.69 -14.49 1.15
C TYR A 309 -10.23 -15.87 1.57
N ASP A 310 -9.85 -16.91 0.84
CA ASP A 310 -10.33 -18.28 1.05
C ASP A 310 -9.43 -19.04 2.02
N MET A 311 -9.88 -19.14 3.26
CA MET A 311 -9.25 -19.87 4.36
C MET A 311 -9.76 -21.30 4.51
N ARG A 312 -10.45 -21.87 3.50
CA ARG A 312 -10.90 -23.27 3.56
C ARG A 312 -9.72 -24.25 3.38
N PRO A 313 -9.84 -25.50 3.85
CA PRO A 313 -8.82 -26.53 3.63
C PRO A 313 -8.49 -26.76 2.14
N THR A 314 -9.50 -26.65 1.28
CA THR A 314 -9.36 -26.80 -0.17
C THR A 314 -9.90 -25.51 -0.82
N PRO A 315 -9.07 -24.46 -0.96
CA PRO A 315 -9.51 -23.22 -1.57
C PRO A 315 -10.03 -23.44 -2.99
N SER A 316 -11.19 -22.84 -3.30
CA SER A 316 -11.84 -22.96 -4.61
C SER A 316 -12.16 -21.58 -5.16
N LEU A 317 -11.16 -21.00 -5.84
CA LEU A 317 -11.24 -19.66 -6.43
C LEU A 317 -12.27 -19.60 -7.55
N GLN A 318 -12.42 -20.67 -8.33
CA GLN A 318 -13.44 -20.77 -9.38
C GLN A 318 -14.84 -20.63 -8.79
N LYS A 319 -15.18 -21.43 -7.77
CA LYS A 319 -16.51 -21.39 -7.14
C LYS A 319 -16.79 -20.03 -6.49
N ILE A 320 -15.80 -19.46 -5.81
CA ILE A 320 -15.91 -18.10 -5.24
C ILE A 320 -16.17 -17.06 -6.34
N SER A 321 -15.45 -17.18 -7.46
CA SER A 321 -15.62 -16.29 -8.61
C SER A 321 -16.99 -16.46 -9.26
N GLU A 322 -17.48 -17.68 -9.47
CA GLU A 322 -18.82 -17.92 -10.05
C GLU A 322 -19.95 -17.32 -9.20
N ASP A 323 -19.88 -17.48 -7.88
CA ASP A 323 -20.89 -16.96 -6.96
C ASP A 323 -20.88 -15.43 -6.83
N GLY A 324 -19.70 -14.81 -6.94
CA GLY A 324 -19.51 -13.36 -6.74
C GLY A 324 -19.51 -12.53 -8.02
N CYS A 325 -18.89 -13.02 -9.10
CA CYS A 325 -18.56 -12.23 -10.28
C CYS A 325 -19.79 -11.73 -11.04
N LYS A 326 -20.85 -12.54 -11.18
CA LYS A 326 -22.05 -12.08 -11.89
C LYS A 326 -22.62 -10.82 -11.24
N ARG A 327 -22.80 -10.86 -9.92
CA ARG A 327 -23.39 -9.73 -9.19
C ARG A 327 -22.43 -8.54 -9.09
N ALA A 328 -21.13 -8.81 -8.97
CA ALA A 328 -20.12 -7.77 -8.98
C ALA A 328 -20.10 -7.02 -10.32
N ASN A 329 -20.19 -7.74 -11.44
CA ASN A 329 -20.28 -7.16 -12.78
C ASN A 329 -21.52 -6.28 -12.94
N ASP A 330 -22.70 -6.73 -12.48
CA ASP A 330 -23.94 -5.92 -12.52
C ASP A 330 -23.77 -4.54 -11.85
N PHE A 331 -22.95 -4.45 -10.81
CA PHE A 331 -22.71 -3.22 -10.04
C PHE A 331 -21.41 -2.49 -10.43
N GLY A 332 -20.64 -3.01 -11.40
CA GLY A 332 -19.32 -2.50 -11.73
C GLY A 332 -18.32 -2.60 -10.58
N VAL A 333 -18.50 -3.57 -9.67
CA VAL A 333 -17.58 -3.86 -8.57
C VAL A 333 -16.52 -4.84 -9.04
N LYS A 334 -15.25 -4.57 -8.76
CA LYS A 334 -14.16 -5.51 -9.01
C LYS A 334 -14.22 -6.64 -7.99
N PHE A 335 -14.12 -7.87 -8.45
CA PHE A 335 -14.16 -9.04 -7.58
C PHE A 335 -12.83 -9.79 -7.71
N TRP A 336 -12.12 -9.92 -6.60
CA TRP A 336 -10.83 -10.60 -6.55
C TRP A 336 -10.82 -11.60 -5.41
N ALA A 337 -10.20 -12.75 -5.63
CA ALA A 337 -10.16 -13.82 -4.66
C ALA A 337 -8.75 -14.43 -4.58
N TRP A 338 -8.31 -14.73 -3.37
CA TRP A 338 -7.00 -15.34 -3.10
C TRP A 338 -7.11 -16.48 -2.09
N PRO A 339 -6.31 -17.55 -2.25
CA PRO A 339 -6.25 -18.64 -1.29
C PRO A 339 -5.37 -18.25 -0.09
N LEU A 340 -5.77 -18.56 1.12
CA LEU A 340 -4.94 -18.45 2.32
C LEU A 340 -4.74 -19.84 2.91
N PHE A 341 -3.51 -20.31 2.92
CA PHE A 341 -3.18 -21.64 3.41
C PHE A 341 -2.85 -21.60 4.90
N SER A 342 -3.29 -22.62 5.63
CA SER A 342 -3.02 -22.74 7.06
C SER A 342 -1.63 -23.27 7.37
N THR A 343 -0.94 -23.82 6.38
CA THR A 343 0.45 -24.28 6.45
C THR A 343 1.15 -24.05 5.11
N THR A 344 2.47 -23.97 5.14
CA THR A 344 3.31 -23.91 3.93
C THR A 344 3.21 -25.19 3.11
N GLU A 345 3.01 -26.33 3.76
CA GLU A 345 2.78 -27.61 3.08
C GLU A 345 1.49 -27.61 2.26
N ALA A 346 0.38 -27.11 2.82
CA ALA A 346 -0.88 -27.00 2.10
C ALA A 346 -0.75 -26.10 0.85
N ALA A 347 0.02 -25.00 0.94
CA ALA A 347 0.30 -24.14 -0.20
C ALA A 347 1.09 -24.87 -1.30
N ARG A 348 2.12 -25.65 -0.94
CA ARG A 348 2.91 -26.44 -1.90
C ARG A 348 2.07 -27.51 -2.59
N ASN A 349 1.23 -28.21 -1.83
CA ASN A 349 0.35 -29.24 -2.37
C ASN A 349 -0.65 -28.63 -3.37
N TRP A 350 -1.28 -27.51 -3.01
CA TRP A 350 -2.18 -26.79 -3.91
C TRP A 350 -1.48 -26.32 -5.20
N LEU A 351 -0.26 -25.79 -5.11
CA LEU A 351 0.52 -25.39 -6.29
C LEU A 351 0.82 -26.59 -7.20
N ALA A 352 1.24 -27.73 -6.63
CA ALA A 352 1.51 -28.94 -7.38
C ALA A 352 0.26 -29.47 -8.09
N GLU A 353 -0.89 -29.50 -7.41
CA GLU A 353 -2.17 -29.92 -7.98
C GLU A 353 -2.63 -29.00 -9.12
N ASN A 354 -2.53 -27.69 -8.96
CA ASN A 354 -2.93 -26.74 -10.00
C ASN A 354 -1.98 -26.77 -11.21
N TYR A 355 -0.68 -26.99 -11.00
CA TYR A 355 0.28 -27.17 -12.10
C TYR A 355 -0.03 -28.43 -12.91
N LEU A 356 -0.33 -29.55 -12.24
CA LEU A 356 -0.70 -30.80 -12.90
C LEU A 356 -2.03 -30.70 -13.66
N ASN A 357 -2.99 -29.95 -13.14
CA ASN A 357 -4.29 -29.73 -13.79
C ASN A 357 -4.24 -28.73 -14.96
N GLN A 358 -3.15 -27.97 -15.10
CA GLN A 358 -2.91 -27.03 -16.20
C GLN A 358 -1.93 -27.56 -17.25
N ALA A 359 -1.21 -28.66 -16.96
CA ALA A 359 -0.34 -29.29 -17.94
C ALA A 359 -1.20 -29.80 -19.11
N PRO A 360 -0.86 -29.46 -20.38
CA PRO A 360 -1.57 -30.00 -21.52
C PRO A 360 -1.50 -31.52 -21.41
N GLN A 361 -2.68 -32.18 -21.43
CA GLN A 361 -2.74 -33.63 -21.51
C GLN A 361 -1.92 -34.03 -22.73
N GLN A 362 -0.70 -34.52 -22.51
CA GLN A 362 0.04 -35.19 -23.56
C GLN A 362 -0.83 -36.38 -23.93
N THR A 363 -1.49 -36.29 -25.08
CA THR A 363 -2.18 -37.40 -25.71
C THR A 363 -1.13 -38.48 -25.93
N GLY A 364 -1.07 -39.43 -25.00
CA GLY A 364 -0.27 -40.63 -25.11
C GLY A 364 -0.79 -41.44 -26.29
N GLY A 365 -0.18 -41.23 -27.44
CA GLY A 365 -0.21 -42.16 -28.55
C GLY A 365 0.99 -43.09 -28.43
N ALA A 366 0.74 -44.31 -27.96
CA ALA A 366 1.41 -45.54 -28.37
C ALA A 366 0.53 -46.72 -28.00
#